data_AF-A0A0U5II09-F1
#
_entry.id   AF-A0A0U5II09-F1
#
_cell.length_a   1.000
_cell.length_b   1.000
_cell.length_c   1.000
_cell.angle_alpha   90.00
_cell.angle_beta   90.00
_cell.angle_gamma   90.00
#
_symmetry.space_group_name_H-M   'P 1'
#
loop_
_entity.id
_entity.type
_entity.pdbx_description
1 polymer ?
#
loop_
_entity_poly.entity_id
_entity_poly.type
_entity_poly.pdbx_seq_one_letter_code
_entity_poly.pdbx_strand_id
1 'polypeptide(L)'
;MTRRPNGNTEDLNEGLHAARGECDAPTDRATTVLPALTGSRPRQVRTAGAVSPKIRGCERSADVPPAHRLEAAFRAGPLGATGRDAEDDDATEEDGAPSDIAEALDAWIARNLAALQERAEQGCNAFEQRLAEAGRGLPRSARGRIGVRVRPQRANRATPGAFSIEWVTYRHVHTAAGVVYLSDYIRKGDGDRYPKSAFRGIARDWQRPLVEEAEQGFGAIRAAARQLAEVRTRFRAAAKRCRELGLDGDTPQ
;
A
#
# COMPACT_ATOMS: atom_id res chain seq x y z
N MET A 1 -38.50 -9.06 55.72
CA MET A 1 -37.63 -10.22 55.98
C MET A 1 -36.26 -9.96 55.35
N THR A 2 -35.25 -9.81 56.22
CA THR A 2 -33.79 -10.10 56.08
C THR A 2 -33.04 -9.64 54.82
N ARG A 3 -32.13 -8.63 54.88
CA ARG A 3 -30.71 -8.66 55.35
C ARG A 3 -29.90 -9.77 54.64
N ARG A 4 -28.78 -9.57 53.94
CA ARG A 4 -27.55 -8.81 54.28
C ARG A 4 -26.65 -8.47 53.05
N PRO A 5 -25.64 -7.60 53.25
CA PRO A 5 -24.67 -7.09 52.27
C PRO A 5 -23.23 -7.67 52.42
N ASN A 6 -22.32 -7.14 51.60
CA ASN A 6 -20.86 -6.94 51.78
C ASN A 6 -19.88 -8.12 51.89
N GLY A 7 -18.76 -7.95 51.18
CA GLY A 7 -17.50 -8.65 51.38
C GLY A 7 -16.35 -7.96 50.65
N ASN A 8 -15.86 -6.84 51.20
CA ASN A 8 -14.50 -6.35 50.95
C ASN A 8 -13.51 -7.35 51.56
N THR A 9 -12.38 -7.56 50.90
CA THR A 9 -11.15 -8.03 51.54
C THR A 9 -9.99 -7.24 50.94
N GLU A 10 -9.64 -6.17 51.64
CA GLU A 10 -8.28 -5.66 51.67
C GLU A 10 -7.43 -6.66 52.47
N ASP A 11 -6.20 -6.91 52.04
CA ASP A 11 -4.99 -6.80 52.86
C ASP A 11 -3.81 -7.46 52.12
N LEU A 12 -2.85 -6.63 51.70
CA LEU A 12 -1.55 -6.45 52.37
C LEU A 12 -0.66 -7.71 52.26
N ASN A 13 0.37 -7.62 51.42
CA ASN A 13 1.69 -8.02 51.91
C ASN A 13 2.81 -7.22 51.23
N GLU A 14 3.40 -6.34 52.03
CA GLU A 14 4.68 -5.70 51.80
C GLU A 14 5.83 -6.70 51.94
N GLY A 15 6.95 -6.35 51.31
CA GLY A 15 8.29 -6.74 51.76
C GLY A 15 9.12 -7.40 50.66
N LEU A 16 10.41 -7.15 50.51
CA LEU A 16 11.36 -6.19 51.07
C LEU A 16 12.72 -6.57 50.43
N HIS A 17 13.64 -5.62 50.31
CA HIS A 17 15.10 -5.76 50.05
C HIS A 17 15.57 -6.14 48.63
N ALA A 18 16.33 -5.32 47.88
CA ALA A 18 17.60 -4.58 48.11
C ALA A 18 18.86 -5.37 47.72
N ALA A 19 19.57 -4.91 46.68
CA ALA A 19 21.03 -4.95 46.46
C ALA A 19 21.32 -4.23 45.13
N ARG A 20 21.80 -2.98 45.08
CA ARG A 20 23.20 -2.53 45.28
C ARG A 20 24.24 -3.45 44.63
N GLY A 21 24.87 -2.91 43.59
CA GLY A 21 26.03 -3.47 42.89
C GLY A 21 26.67 -2.40 42.02
N GLU A 22 27.22 -1.36 42.66
CA GLU A 22 28.32 -0.56 42.12
C GLU A 22 29.52 -1.49 41.86
N CYS A 23 30.14 -1.38 40.70
CA CYS A 23 31.50 -1.85 40.47
C CYS A 23 32.24 -0.85 39.59
N ASP A 24 33.40 -0.48 40.10
CA ASP A 24 34.26 0.62 39.74
C ASP A 24 34.91 0.55 38.35
N ALA A 25 35.21 1.74 37.83
CA ALA A 25 36.28 1.95 36.87
C ALA A 25 37.66 1.85 37.54
N PRO A 26 38.71 1.52 36.78
CA PRO A 26 39.84 2.45 36.78
C PRO A 26 40.52 2.64 35.41
N THR A 27 40.79 3.93 35.12
CA THR A 27 42.08 4.55 34.73
C THR A 27 43.07 3.79 33.83
N ASP A 28 43.34 4.33 32.64
CA ASP A 28 44.68 4.82 32.20
C ASP A 28 44.57 5.44 30.79
N ARG A 29 44.73 6.76 30.61
CA ARG A 29 45.98 7.48 30.28
C ARG A 29 46.85 6.80 29.21
N ALA A 30 46.70 7.27 27.97
CA ALA A 30 47.81 7.33 27.03
C ALA A 30 47.76 8.67 26.26
N THR A 31 48.71 9.52 26.62
CA THR A 31 49.13 10.76 25.97
C THR A 31 49.96 10.42 24.74
N THR A 32 49.64 10.95 23.55
CA THR A 32 50.61 11.13 22.44
C THR A 32 50.13 12.29 21.57
N VAL A 33 50.59 13.51 21.86
CA VAL A 33 51.64 14.25 21.12
C VAL A 33 51.23 14.60 19.68
N LEU A 34 50.83 15.86 19.51
CA LEU A 34 50.84 16.63 18.27
C LEU A 34 52.27 16.81 17.75
N PRO A 35 52.44 16.94 16.43
CA PRO A 35 53.34 17.93 15.87
C PRO A 35 52.57 19.00 15.10
N ALA A 36 52.79 20.26 15.51
CA ALA A 36 52.67 21.42 14.63
C ALA A 36 53.85 21.44 13.66
N LEU A 37 53.66 22.02 12.47
CA LEU A 37 54.61 22.85 11.70
C LEU A 37 53.97 23.13 10.32
N THR A 38 53.42 24.34 10.13
CA THR A 38 53.98 25.43 9.30
C THR A 38 53.82 25.25 7.78
N GLY A 39 53.04 26.15 7.17
CA GLY A 39 52.94 26.31 5.73
C GLY A 39 52.09 27.53 5.35
N SER A 40 52.67 28.72 5.48
CA SER A 40 52.11 29.99 5.01
C SER A 40 52.05 30.08 3.48
N ARG A 41 50.86 30.44 2.95
CA ARG A 41 50.48 31.44 1.89
C ARG A 41 51.47 31.76 0.73
N PRO A 42 50.97 32.01 -0.51
CA PRO A 42 50.19 33.23 -0.88
C PRO A 42 49.01 32.96 -1.84
N ARG A 43 47.85 33.64 -1.77
CA ARG A 43 47.49 35.01 -2.20
C ARG A 43 47.87 35.37 -3.66
N GLN A 44 46.96 35.11 -4.60
CA GLN A 44 46.74 35.89 -5.82
C GLN A 44 45.23 36.05 -6.00
N VAL A 45 44.66 37.24 -5.79
CA VAL A 45 44.51 38.38 -6.72
C VAL A 45 43.41 38.15 -7.77
N ARG A 46 42.49 39.13 -7.73
CA ARG A 46 41.27 39.34 -8.50
C ARG A 46 41.49 39.34 -10.01
N THR A 47 40.46 38.95 -10.75
CA THR A 47 40.00 39.73 -11.91
C THR A 47 38.47 39.68 -12.00
N ALA A 48 37.91 40.87 -12.20
CA ALA A 48 36.52 41.16 -12.45
C ALA A 48 36.14 40.89 -13.91
N GLY A 49 34.83 40.82 -14.15
CA GLY A 49 34.21 41.00 -15.46
C GLY A 49 33.43 39.76 -15.91
N ALA A 50 32.23 39.85 -16.47
CA ALA A 50 31.27 40.92 -16.67
C ALA A 50 30.02 40.25 -17.30
N VAL A 51 28.93 41.00 -17.38
CA VAL A 51 27.83 40.83 -18.34
C VAL A 51 26.76 39.78 -18.02
N SER A 52 25.73 40.25 -17.32
CA SER A 52 24.35 39.84 -17.54
C SER A 52 23.87 40.21 -18.96
N PRO A 53 23.17 39.32 -19.67
CA PRO A 53 22.20 39.72 -20.67
C PRO A 53 20.80 39.73 -20.05
N LYS A 54 20.18 40.90 -20.06
CA LYS A 54 18.72 41.08 -19.91
C LYS A 54 18.02 40.25 -20.99
N ILE A 55 17.27 39.22 -20.60
CA ILE A 55 16.21 38.71 -21.46
C ILE A 55 14.90 39.41 -21.09
N ARG A 56 14.52 40.24 -22.05
CA ARG A 56 13.29 41.01 -22.22
C ARG A 56 12.06 40.09 -22.17
N GLY A 57 10.98 40.64 -21.64
CA GLY A 57 9.75 39.95 -21.26
C GLY A 57 9.05 39.13 -22.35
N CYS A 58 8.27 38.18 -21.86
CA CYS A 58 7.12 37.61 -22.51
C CYS A 58 6.03 37.53 -21.44
N GLU A 59 5.26 38.62 -21.33
CA GLU A 59 3.89 38.53 -20.83
C GLU A 59 3.13 37.63 -21.81
N ARG A 60 2.68 36.48 -21.31
CA ARG A 60 1.58 35.74 -21.93
C ARG A 60 0.60 35.38 -20.84
N SER A 61 -0.44 36.20 -20.77
CA SER A 61 -1.73 35.82 -20.22
C SER A 61 -2.17 34.52 -20.89
N ALA A 62 -2.36 33.48 -20.09
CA ALA A 62 -3.15 32.34 -20.47
C ALA A 62 -4.14 32.12 -19.33
N ASP A 63 -5.41 32.40 -19.64
CA ASP A 63 -6.58 32.03 -18.87
C ASP A 63 -6.40 30.61 -18.31
N VAL A 64 -6.42 30.51 -16.98
CA VAL A 64 -6.55 29.24 -16.28
C VAL A 64 -8.04 28.91 -16.24
N PRO A 65 -8.54 27.92 -17.01
CA PRO A 65 -9.92 27.51 -16.86
C PRO A 65 -10.11 26.84 -15.49
N PRO A 66 -11.25 27.07 -14.82
CA PRO A 66 -11.55 26.42 -13.55
C PRO A 66 -11.62 24.90 -13.72
N ALA A 67 -10.98 24.19 -12.80
CA ALA A 67 -10.96 22.73 -12.74
C ALA A 67 -12.35 22.17 -12.47
N HIS A 68 -13.11 21.92 -13.54
CA HIS A 68 -14.26 21.02 -13.51
C HIS A 68 -13.87 19.64 -14.06
N ARG A 69 -14.23 18.61 -13.28
CA ARG A 69 -14.46 17.22 -13.70
C ARG A 69 -13.33 16.52 -14.47
N LEU A 70 -12.53 15.76 -13.74
CA LEU A 70 -11.93 14.51 -14.24
C LEU A 70 -12.59 13.32 -13.52
N GLU A 71 -13.88 13.15 -13.77
CA GLU A 71 -14.43 11.79 -13.82
C GLU A 71 -14.27 11.28 -15.25
N ALA A 72 -14.01 9.97 -15.37
CA ALA A 72 -13.82 9.18 -16.58
C ALA A 72 -12.42 9.23 -17.25
N ALA A 73 -11.58 8.27 -16.86
CA ALA A 73 -10.78 7.50 -17.81
C ALA A 73 -10.27 6.20 -17.15
N PHE A 74 -11.20 5.33 -16.73
CA PHE A 74 -10.92 3.90 -16.59
C PHE A 74 -11.21 3.25 -17.95
N ARG A 75 -10.28 3.42 -18.90
CA ARG A 75 -10.23 2.56 -20.09
C ARG A 75 -9.41 1.35 -19.73
N ALA A 76 -10.07 0.20 -19.63
CA ALA A 76 -9.45 -1.08 -19.78
C ALA A 76 -8.73 -1.11 -21.15
N GLY A 77 -7.44 -1.41 -21.13
CA GLY A 77 -6.68 -1.83 -22.32
C GLY A 77 -6.94 -3.33 -22.58
N PRO A 78 -6.75 -3.79 -23.83
CA PRO A 78 -7.55 -4.85 -24.41
C PRO A 78 -7.01 -6.24 -24.10
N LEU A 79 -7.91 -7.14 -23.70
CA LEU A 79 -7.74 -8.55 -24.00
C LEU A 79 -8.15 -8.74 -25.46
N GLY A 80 -7.19 -9.12 -26.30
CA GLY A 80 -7.47 -9.60 -27.63
C GLY A 80 -8.32 -10.85 -27.56
N ALA A 81 -9.58 -10.73 -27.95
CA ALA A 81 -10.39 -11.85 -28.42
C ALA A 81 -11.30 -11.30 -29.52
N THR A 82 -11.19 -11.93 -30.67
CA THR A 82 -11.95 -11.69 -31.90
C THR A 82 -13.45 -11.60 -31.64
N GLY A 83 -14.10 -10.73 -32.41
CA GLY A 83 -15.49 -10.33 -32.24
C GLY A 83 -16.50 -11.47 -32.20
N ARG A 84 -17.53 -11.21 -31.40
CA ARG A 84 -18.92 -11.57 -31.69
C ARG A 84 -19.78 -10.51 -31.04
N ASP A 85 -20.47 -9.76 -31.87
CA ASP A 85 -21.63 -8.99 -31.47
C ASP A 85 -22.66 -10.01 -30.95
N ALA A 86 -22.98 -9.89 -29.67
CA ALA A 86 -24.14 -10.52 -29.06
C ALA A 86 -24.84 -9.41 -28.27
N GLU A 87 -25.86 -8.83 -28.92
CA GLU A 87 -27.04 -8.38 -28.19
C GLU A 87 -27.52 -9.58 -27.37
N ASP A 88 -27.64 -9.44 -26.05
CA ASP A 88 -28.33 -10.43 -25.22
C ASP A 88 -28.90 -9.74 -23.98
N ASP A 89 -30.20 -9.48 -24.09
CA ASP A 89 -31.26 -9.68 -23.11
C ASP A 89 -30.95 -9.38 -21.64
N ASP A 90 -31.53 -8.26 -21.22
CA ASP A 90 -31.97 -7.94 -19.86
C ASP A 90 -33.07 -8.93 -19.44
N ALA A 91 -32.70 -10.20 -19.26
CA ALA A 91 -33.54 -11.17 -18.59
C ALA A 91 -33.36 -10.98 -17.08
N THR A 92 -34.37 -10.37 -16.47
CA THR A 92 -34.63 -10.38 -15.03
C THR A 92 -34.35 -11.79 -14.49
N GLU A 93 -33.23 -11.97 -13.79
CA GLU A 93 -32.88 -13.24 -13.15
C GLU A 93 -33.98 -13.56 -12.13
N GLU A 94 -34.83 -14.56 -12.43
CA GLU A 94 -35.67 -15.18 -11.42
C GLU A 94 -34.77 -15.73 -10.32
N ASP A 95 -34.93 -15.15 -9.14
CA ASP A 95 -34.18 -15.37 -7.90
C ASP A 95 -34.51 -16.76 -7.32
N GLY A 96 -34.02 -17.81 -7.99
CA GLY A 96 -33.94 -19.14 -7.40
C GLY A 96 -33.01 -19.09 -6.20
N ALA A 97 -33.53 -19.42 -5.02
CA ALA A 97 -32.80 -19.34 -3.76
C ALA A 97 -31.39 -19.98 -3.90
N PRO A 98 -30.33 -19.27 -3.48
CA PRO A 98 -28.97 -19.79 -3.59
C PRO A 98 -28.87 -21.12 -2.84
N SER A 99 -28.36 -22.16 -3.50
CA SER A 99 -28.18 -23.46 -2.84
C SER A 99 -27.23 -23.33 -1.65
N ASP A 100 -27.43 -24.13 -0.60
CA ASP A 100 -26.58 -24.16 0.59
C ASP A 100 -25.08 -24.27 0.27
N ILE A 101 -24.75 -24.96 -0.83
CA ILE A 101 -23.37 -25.12 -1.34
C ILE A 101 -22.83 -23.79 -1.86
N ALA A 102 -23.63 -23.02 -2.59
CA ALA A 102 -23.23 -21.71 -3.12
C ALA A 102 -22.95 -20.73 -1.98
N GLU A 103 -23.81 -20.69 -0.97
CA GLU A 103 -23.62 -19.86 0.22
C GLU A 103 -22.38 -20.28 1.01
N ALA A 104 -22.21 -21.59 1.25
CA ALA A 104 -21.04 -22.12 1.94
C ALA A 104 -19.73 -21.79 1.21
N LEU A 105 -19.73 -21.85 -0.13
CA LEU A 105 -18.59 -21.49 -0.96
C LEU A 105 -18.30 -19.98 -0.89
N ASP A 106 -19.31 -19.12 -1.05
CA ASP A 106 -19.14 -17.66 -0.95
C ASP A 106 -18.63 -17.27 0.45
N ALA A 107 -19.13 -17.90 1.52
CA ALA A 107 -18.64 -17.70 2.88
C ALA A 107 -17.18 -18.18 3.05
N TRP A 108 -16.81 -19.32 2.47
CA TRP A 108 -15.43 -19.80 2.48
C TRP A 108 -14.49 -18.86 1.72
N ILE A 109 -14.90 -18.37 0.54
CA ILE A 109 -14.13 -17.39 -0.24
C ILE A 109 -13.95 -16.09 0.56
N ALA A 110 -15.02 -15.56 1.14
CA ALA A 110 -14.97 -14.32 1.90
C ALA A 110 -14.00 -14.40 3.09
N ARG A 111 -14.00 -15.51 3.84
CA ARG A 111 -13.04 -15.76 4.93
C ARG A 111 -11.60 -15.78 4.44
N ASN A 112 -11.33 -16.46 3.32
CA ASN A 112 -9.98 -16.54 2.76
C ASN A 112 -9.51 -15.19 2.21
N LEU A 113 -10.39 -14.42 1.56
CA LEU A 113 -10.05 -13.06 1.12
C LEU A 113 -9.78 -12.13 2.31
N ALA A 114 -10.53 -12.22 3.39
CA ALA A 114 -10.25 -11.47 4.61
C ALA A 114 -8.87 -11.81 5.20
N ALA A 115 -8.52 -13.09 5.27
CA ALA A 115 -7.19 -13.52 5.74
C ALA A 115 -6.05 -13.03 4.81
N LEU A 116 -6.28 -13.02 3.49
CA LEU A 116 -5.32 -12.47 2.53
C LEU A 116 -5.20 -10.94 2.66
N GLN A 117 -6.29 -10.23 2.93
CA GLN A 117 -6.29 -8.79 3.17
C GLN A 117 -5.48 -8.45 4.42
N GLU A 118 -5.74 -9.15 5.53
CA GLU A 118 -5.00 -8.97 6.78
C GLU A 118 -3.49 -9.20 6.57
N ARG A 119 -3.13 -10.27 5.85
CA ARG A 119 -1.74 -10.55 5.50
C ARG A 119 -1.12 -9.45 4.64
N ALA A 120 -1.89 -8.85 3.73
CA ALA A 120 -1.42 -7.72 2.93
C ALA A 120 -1.18 -6.47 3.80
N GLU A 121 -2.07 -6.19 4.75
CA GLU A 121 -1.94 -5.06 5.68
C GLU A 121 -0.72 -5.23 6.60
N GLN A 122 -0.49 -6.44 7.12
CA GLN A 122 0.74 -6.79 7.84
C GLN A 122 1.99 -6.57 6.98
N GLY A 123 1.94 -6.98 5.70
CA GLY A 123 3.00 -6.74 4.73
C GLY A 123 3.27 -5.25 4.48
N CYS A 124 2.23 -4.42 4.40
CA CYS A 124 2.35 -2.97 4.28
C CYS A 124 3.05 -2.37 5.51
N ASN A 125 2.61 -2.73 6.71
CA ASN A 125 3.20 -2.25 7.95
C ASN A 125 4.68 -2.65 8.05
N ALA A 126 5.02 -3.90 7.73
CA ALA A 126 6.40 -4.37 7.72
C ALA A 126 7.26 -3.65 6.67
N PHE A 127 6.71 -3.37 5.49
CA PHE A 127 7.39 -2.59 4.45
C PHE A 127 7.65 -1.15 4.92
N GLU A 128 6.64 -0.46 5.47
CA GLU A 128 6.76 0.91 5.96
C GLU A 128 7.77 1.04 7.10
N GLN A 129 7.78 0.08 8.04
CA GLN A 129 8.78 0.00 9.09
C GLN A 129 10.17 -0.10 8.48
N ARG A 130 10.44 -1.10 7.64
CA ARG A 130 11.76 -1.26 7.00
C ARG A 130 12.19 -0.06 6.17
N LEU A 131 11.26 0.61 5.51
CA LEU A 131 11.52 1.85 4.77
C LEU A 131 11.95 2.98 5.71
N ALA A 132 11.27 3.14 6.85
CA ALA A 132 11.62 4.11 7.87
C ALA A 132 12.99 3.80 8.49
N GLU A 133 13.27 2.52 8.76
CA GLU A 133 14.52 2.06 9.33
C GLU A 133 15.71 2.31 8.41
N ALA A 134 15.63 1.86 7.16
CA ALA A 134 16.66 2.09 6.15
C ALA A 134 16.81 3.58 5.80
N GLY A 135 15.75 4.37 6.00
CA GLY A 135 15.77 5.82 5.86
C GLY A 135 16.35 6.58 7.06
N ARG A 136 16.64 5.92 8.19
CA ARG A 136 17.25 6.57 9.36
C ARG A 136 18.63 7.09 8.99
N GLY A 137 18.85 8.39 9.17
CA GLY A 137 20.12 9.07 8.82
C GLY A 137 20.16 9.67 7.41
N LEU A 138 19.21 9.35 6.53
CA LEU A 138 19.13 10.00 5.22
C LEU A 138 18.53 11.42 5.33
N PRO A 139 19.08 12.41 4.60
CA PRO A 139 18.50 13.74 4.52
C PRO A 139 17.11 13.66 3.89
N ARG A 140 16.22 14.60 4.24
CA ARG A 140 14.82 14.62 3.77
C ARG A 140 14.69 14.58 2.24
N SER A 141 15.63 15.14 1.49
CA SER A 141 15.65 15.12 0.01
C SER A 141 15.93 13.72 -0.57
N ALA A 142 16.66 12.88 0.16
CA ALA A 142 17.02 11.52 -0.21
C ALA A 142 16.01 10.47 0.29
N ARG A 143 15.13 10.85 1.23
CA ARG A 143 13.99 10.02 1.63
C ARG A 143 13.06 9.86 0.42
N GLY A 144 12.80 8.63 0.04
CA GLY A 144 11.83 8.37 -1.01
C GLY A 144 10.40 8.50 -0.51
N ARG A 145 9.47 8.49 -1.46
CA ARG A 145 8.06 8.83 -1.21
C ARG A 145 7.11 7.71 -1.64
N ILE A 146 7.61 6.49 -1.72
CA ILE A 146 6.84 5.33 -2.15
C ILE A 146 6.17 4.66 -0.95
N GLY A 147 4.95 4.16 -1.15
CA GLY A 147 4.19 3.42 -0.15
C GLY A 147 3.26 2.40 -0.80
N VAL A 148 2.57 1.62 0.03
CA VAL A 148 1.60 0.60 -0.40
C VAL A 148 0.29 0.83 0.32
N ARG A 149 -0.83 0.58 -0.35
CA ARG A 149 -2.17 0.64 0.24
C ARG A 149 -2.93 -0.62 -0.05
N VAL A 150 -3.69 -1.07 0.94
CA VAL A 150 -4.70 -2.12 0.81
C VAL A 150 -6.07 -1.46 0.83
N ARG A 151 -6.93 -1.77 -0.14
CA ARG A 151 -8.25 -1.14 -0.26
C ARG A 151 -9.34 -2.18 -0.52
N PRO A 152 -10.44 -2.18 0.23
CA PRO A 152 -11.61 -2.98 -0.11
C PRO A 152 -12.19 -2.58 -1.47
N GLN A 153 -12.57 -3.56 -2.27
CA GLN A 153 -13.29 -3.36 -3.53
C GLN A 153 -14.79 -3.50 -3.29
N ARG A 154 -15.52 -2.40 -3.46
CA ARG A 154 -16.96 -2.31 -3.16
C ARG A 154 -17.86 -2.25 -4.40
N ALA A 155 -17.32 -2.54 -5.58
CA ALA A 155 -18.16 -2.58 -6.78
C ALA A 155 -19.17 -3.73 -6.67
N ASN A 156 -20.41 -3.53 -7.12
CA ASN A 156 -21.48 -4.55 -7.04
C ASN A 156 -21.09 -5.88 -7.70
N ARG A 157 -20.23 -5.84 -8.72
CA ARG A 157 -19.74 -7.02 -9.44
C ARG A 157 -18.50 -7.66 -8.80
N ALA A 158 -17.90 -7.03 -7.79
CA ALA A 158 -16.72 -7.57 -7.12
C ALA A 158 -17.10 -8.80 -6.28
N THR A 159 -16.15 -9.73 -6.14
CA THR A 159 -16.30 -10.83 -5.19
C THR A 159 -16.44 -10.26 -3.77
N PRO A 160 -17.40 -10.71 -2.95
CA PRO A 160 -17.50 -10.28 -1.56
C PRO A 160 -16.17 -10.43 -0.82
N GLY A 161 -15.74 -9.38 -0.12
CA GLY A 161 -14.44 -9.35 0.55
C GLY A 161 -13.23 -9.10 -0.36
N ALA A 162 -13.43 -8.83 -1.66
CA ALA A 162 -12.33 -8.48 -2.56
C ALA A 162 -11.63 -7.18 -2.13
N PHE A 163 -10.35 -7.11 -2.41
CA PHE A 163 -9.51 -5.96 -2.10
C PHE A 163 -8.42 -5.78 -3.18
N SER A 164 -7.84 -4.58 -3.25
CA SER A 164 -6.67 -4.27 -4.07
C SER A 164 -5.46 -3.95 -3.21
N ILE A 165 -4.26 -4.29 -3.71
CA ILE A 165 -2.97 -3.87 -3.17
C ILE A 165 -2.30 -2.96 -4.20
N GLU A 166 -2.15 -1.69 -3.85
CA GLU A 166 -1.76 -0.61 -4.76
C GLU A 166 -0.48 0.06 -4.29
N TRP A 167 0.49 0.22 -5.21
CA TRP A 167 1.65 1.06 -4.95
C TRP A 167 1.30 2.52 -5.21
N VAL A 168 1.77 3.39 -4.32
CA VAL A 168 1.50 4.83 -4.38
C VAL A 168 2.78 5.63 -4.18
N THR A 169 2.79 6.84 -4.72
CA THR A 169 3.77 7.87 -4.40
C THR A 169 3.10 9.01 -3.67
N TYR A 170 3.77 9.53 -2.65
CA TYR A 170 3.29 10.68 -1.90
C TYR A 170 3.92 11.97 -2.42
N ARG A 171 3.13 13.02 -2.54
CA ARG A 171 3.61 14.38 -2.82
C ARG A 171 2.90 15.40 -1.95
N HIS A 172 3.62 16.46 -1.61
CA HIS A 172 3.07 17.58 -0.88
C HIS A 172 2.68 18.65 -1.90
N VAL A 173 1.49 19.20 -1.75
CA VAL A 173 1.01 20.31 -2.55
C VAL A 173 0.73 21.48 -1.62
N HIS A 174 1.33 22.63 -1.92
CA HIS A 174 1.01 23.87 -1.24
C HIS A 174 -0.26 24.45 -1.87
N THR A 175 -1.28 24.65 -1.05
CA THR A 175 -2.56 25.27 -1.41
C THR A 175 -2.74 26.54 -0.59
N ALA A 176 -3.70 27.40 -0.96
CA ALA A 176 -4.04 28.59 -0.18
C ALA A 176 -4.45 28.27 1.27
N ALA A 177 -4.97 27.06 1.53
CA ALA A 177 -5.37 26.57 2.84
C ALA A 177 -4.25 25.83 3.60
N GLY A 178 -3.04 25.72 3.04
CA GLY A 178 -1.91 25.02 3.65
C GLY A 178 -1.37 23.84 2.82
N VAL A 179 -0.61 22.97 3.46
CA VAL A 179 0.04 21.81 2.80
C VAL A 179 -0.89 20.61 2.79
N VAL A 180 -1.20 20.09 1.60
CA VAL A 180 -2.00 18.88 1.39
C VAL A 180 -1.10 17.73 0.96
N TYR A 181 -1.35 16.54 1.51
CA TYR A 181 -0.66 15.30 1.13
C TYR A 181 -1.50 14.56 0.10
N LEU A 182 -0.98 14.43 -1.11
CA LEU A 182 -1.62 13.68 -2.19
C LEU A 182 -0.89 12.37 -2.45
N SER A 183 -1.66 11.35 -2.83
CA SER A 183 -1.14 10.05 -3.25
C SER A 183 -1.43 9.88 -4.73
N ASP A 184 -0.39 9.63 -5.53
CA ASP A 184 -0.52 9.26 -6.93
C ASP A 184 -0.29 7.75 -7.07
N TYR A 185 -1.18 7.06 -7.80
CA TYR A 185 -1.14 5.61 -7.93
C TYR A 185 -0.19 5.18 -9.05
N ILE A 186 0.65 4.18 -8.78
CA ILE A 186 1.52 3.58 -9.80
C ILE A 186 0.67 2.61 -10.63
N ARG A 187 0.85 2.64 -11.95
CA ARG A 187 0.17 1.69 -12.85
C ARG A 187 0.83 0.32 -12.73
N LYS A 188 0.03 -0.70 -12.40
CA LYS A 188 0.49 -2.10 -12.29
C LYS A 188 0.93 -2.69 -13.63
N GLY A 189 0.16 -2.46 -14.68
CA GLY A 189 0.24 -3.28 -15.90
C GLY A 189 -0.38 -4.66 -15.67
N ASP A 190 0.04 -5.62 -16.49
CA ASP A 190 -0.53 -6.97 -16.53
C ASP A 190 0.04 -7.91 -15.47
N GLY A 191 -0.74 -8.95 -15.15
CA GLY A 191 -0.36 -9.98 -14.20
C GLY A 191 -0.54 -9.59 -12.73
N ASP A 192 0.01 -10.43 -11.84
CA ASP A 192 -0.14 -10.28 -10.39
C ASP A 192 0.92 -9.39 -9.76
N ARG A 193 1.99 -9.06 -10.50
CA ARG A 193 3.10 -8.24 -10.02
C ARG A 193 3.28 -6.96 -10.82
N TYR A 194 3.69 -5.89 -10.14
CA TYR A 194 4.20 -4.68 -10.80
C TYR A 194 5.54 -5.03 -11.45
N PRO A 195 5.76 -4.68 -12.73
CA PRO A 195 7.05 -4.88 -13.36
C PRO A 195 8.08 -3.97 -12.71
N LYS A 196 9.35 -4.42 -12.63
CA LYS A 196 10.44 -3.61 -12.05
C LYS A 196 10.57 -2.22 -12.69
N SER A 197 10.21 -2.11 -13.97
CA SER A 197 10.17 -0.84 -14.71
C SER A 197 9.16 0.16 -14.15
N ALA A 198 8.05 -0.28 -13.54
CA ALA A 198 7.04 0.59 -12.94
C ALA A 198 7.59 1.44 -11.79
N PHE A 199 8.69 0.99 -11.17
CA PHE A 199 9.36 1.72 -10.08
C PHE A 199 10.53 2.58 -10.56
N ARG A 200 10.90 2.50 -11.84
CA ARG A 200 12.03 3.27 -12.39
C ARG A 200 11.69 4.76 -12.39
N GLY A 201 12.57 5.57 -11.80
CA GLY A 201 12.36 7.02 -11.67
C GLY A 201 11.39 7.42 -10.54
N ILE A 202 10.77 6.44 -9.88
CA ILE A 202 9.88 6.64 -8.74
C ILE A 202 10.58 6.24 -7.44
N ALA A 203 11.02 4.99 -7.34
CA ALA A 203 11.77 4.49 -6.20
C ALA A 203 13.23 4.98 -6.27
N ARG A 204 13.77 5.41 -5.13
CA ARG A 204 15.20 5.69 -4.99
C ARG A 204 15.99 4.38 -5.03
N ASP A 205 17.27 4.43 -5.40
CA ASP A 205 18.07 3.21 -5.58
C ASP A 205 18.19 2.37 -4.31
N TRP A 206 18.28 3.02 -3.14
CA TRP A 206 18.27 2.32 -1.85
C TRP A 206 16.91 1.66 -1.52
N GLN A 207 15.80 2.14 -2.09
CA GLN A 207 14.46 1.60 -1.86
C GLN A 207 14.14 0.43 -2.79
N ARG A 208 14.75 0.38 -3.97
CA ARG A 208 14.50 -0.67 -4.98
C ARG A 208 14.57 -2.09 -4.39
N PRO A 209 15.61 -2.49 -3.62
CA PRO A 209 15.63 -3.84 -3.04
C PRO A 209 14.45 -4.10 -2.08
N LEU A 210 14.08 -3.13 -1.25
CA LEU A 210 12.94 -3.25 -0.33
C LEU A 210 11.61 -3.37 -1.08
N VAL A 211 11.45 -2.59 -2.15
CA VAL A 211 10.27 -2.63 -3.03
C VAL A 211 10.16 -3.98 -3.73
N GLU A 212 11.27 -4.49 -4.28
CA GLU A 212 11.29 -5.77 -4.99
C GLU A 212 10.92 -6.94 -4.08
N GLU A 213 11.45 -6.95 -2.85
CA GLU A 213 11.14 -7.96 -1.86
C GLU A 213 9.68 -7.90 -1.41
N ALA A 214 9.17 -6.70 -1.07
CA ALA A 214 7.78 -6.52 -0.67
C ALA A 214 6.82 -6.91 -1.81
N GLU A 215 7.14 -6.52 -3.05
CA GLU A 215 6.35 -6.83 -4.24
C GLU A 215 6.33 -8.33 -4.57
N GLN A 216 7.35 -9.10 -4.17
CA GLN A 216 7.28 -10.57 -4.26
C GLN A 216 6.16 -11.12 -3.38
N GLY A 217 6.06 -10.64 -2.13
CA GLY A 217 5.00 -11.02 -1.20
C GLY A 217 3.62 -10.57 -1.68
N PHE A 218 3.49 -9.30 -2.07
CA PHE A 218 2.21 -8.77 -2.56
C PHE A 218 1.76 -9.45 -3.86
N GLY A 219 2.69 -9.78 -4.76
CA GLY A 219 2.40 -10.54 -5.97
C GLY A 219 1.74 -11.88 -5.68
N ALA A 220 2.27 -12.63 -4.70
CA ALA A 220 1.70 -13.91 -4.30
C ALA A 220 0.29 -13.75 -3.70
N ILE A 221 0.06 -12.70 -2.90
CA ILE A 221 -1.27 -12.40 -2.35
C ILE A 221 -2.27 -12.07 -3.47
N ARG A 222 -1.88 -11.22 -4.43
CA ARG A 222 -2.75 -10.88 -5.58
C ARG A 222 -3.09 -12.12 -6.41
N ALA A 223 -2.11 -13.01 -6.65
CA ALA A 223 -2.34 -14.27 -7.35
C ALA A 223 -3.35 -15.18 -6.64
N ALA A 224 -3.21 -15.34 -5.32
CA ALA A 224 -4.14 -16.12 -4.51
C ALA A 224 -5.55 -15.53 -4.51
N ALA A 225 -5.68 -14.21 -4.36
CA ALA A 225 -6.98 -13.52 -4.42
C ALA A 225 -7.65 -13.68 -5.80
N ARG A 226 -6.87 -13.62 -6.89
CA ARG A 226 -7.37 -13.88 -8.24
C ARG A 226 -7.87 -15.31 -8.40
N GLN A 227 -7.13 -16.31 -7.89
CA GLN A 227 -7.57 -17.71 -7.93
C GLN A 227 -8.90 -17.92 -7.19
N LEU A 228 -9.09 -17.28 -6.03
CA LEU A 228 -10.37 -17.35 -5.30
C LEU A 228 -11.52 -16.74 -6.10
N ALA A 229 -11.28 -15.61 -6.78
CA ALA A 229 -12.27 -15.01 -7.67
C ALA A 229 -12.60 -15.93 -8.86
N GLU A 230 -11.60 -16.58 -9.45
CA GLU A 230 -11.79 -17.55 -10.54
C GLU A 230 -12.62 -18.77 -10.10
N VAL A 231 -12.38 -19.31 -8.90
CA VAL A 231 -13.19 -20.39 -8.34
C VAL A 231 -14.66 -19.99 -8.25
N ARG A 232 -14.94 -18.79 -7.73
CA ARG A 232 -16.31 -18.25 -7.64
C ARG A 232 -16.98 -18.16 -9.01
N THR A 233 -16.29 -17.56 -9.97
CA THR A 233 -16.80 -17.36 -11.33
C THR A 233 -17.10 -18.70 -12.01
N ARG A 234 -16.19 -19.67 -11.91
CA ARG A 234 -16.38 -21.01 -12.48
C ARG A 234 -17.52 -21.76 -11.83
N PHE A 235 -17.63 -21.69 -10.49
CA PHE A 235 -18.73 -22.32 -9.77
C PHE A 235 -20.08 -21.74 -10.18
N ARG A 236 -20.22 -20.41 -10.22
CA ARG A 236 -21.47 -19.76 -10.64
C ARG A 236 -21.83 -20.08 -12.10
N ALA A 237 -20.85 -20.12 -12.99
CA ALA A 237 -21.08 -20.52 -14.38
C ALA A 237 -21.52 -21.99 -14.50
N ALA A 238 -20.93 -22.90 -13.71
CA ALA A 238 -21.33 -24.29 -13.68
C ALA A 238 -22.75 -24.46 -13.10
N ALA A 239 -23.05 -23.78 -11.99
CA ALA A 239 -24.38 -23.79 -11.39
C ALA A 239 -25.45 -23.28 -12.38
N LYS A 240 -25.17 -22.19 -13.11
CA LYS A 240 -26.06 -21.68 -14.17
C LYS A 240 -26.32 -22.75 -15.23
N ARG A 241 -25.27 -23.39 -15.75
CA ARG A 241 -25.41 -24.47 -16.75
C ARG A 241 -26.18 -25.68 -16.23
N CYS A 242 -26.01 -26.06 -14.96
CA CYS A 242 -26.79 -27.15 -14.38
C CYS A 242 -28.28 -26.83 -14.36
N ARG A 243 -28.66 -25.59 -14.01
CA ARG A 243 -30.06 -25.12 -14.06
C ARG A 243 -30.63 -25.12 -15.47
N GLU A 244 -29.87 -24.61 -16.44
CA GLU A 244 -30.25 -24.63 -17.87
C GLU A 244 -30.49 -26.06 -18.39
N LEU A 245 -29.83 -27.06 -17.79
CA LEU A 245 -29.98 -28.48 -18.14
C LEU A 245 -30.99 -29.23 -17.25
N GLY A 246 -31.61 -28.58 -16.25
CA GLY A 246 -32.52 -29.22 -15.29
C GLY A 246 -31.84 -30.26 -14.39
N LEU A 247 -30.54 -30.12 -14.14
CA LEU A 247 -29.72 -31.06 -13.35
C LEU A 247 -29.59 -30.63 -11.87
N ASP A 248 -30.30 -29.59 -11.47
CA ASP A 248 -30.30 -28.94 -10.17
C ASP A 248 -31.10 -29.71 -9.09
N GLY A 249 -31.65 -30.88 -9.43
CA GLY A 249 -32.22 -31.82 -8.45
C GLY A 249 -33.61 -31.45 -7.93
N ASP A 250 -34.16 -30.31 -8.36
CA ASP A 250 -35.50 -29.82 -8.01
C ASP A 250 -36.59 -30.35 -8.95
N THR A 251 -36.52 -31.63 -9.35
CA THR A 251 -37.69 -32.30 -9.93
C THR A 251 -38.51 -32.92 -8.81
N PRO A 252 -39.64 -32.33 -8.37
CA PRO A 252 -40.56 -33.04 -7.50
C PRO A 252 -41.07 -34.28 -8.25
N GLN A 253 -40.85 -35.47 -7.67
CA GLN A 253 -41.59 -36.67 -8.04
C GLN A 253 -43.00 -36.62 -7.44
#